data_AF-A0A5B2ZBK0-F1
#
_entry.id   AF-A0A5B2ZBK0-F1
#
_cell.length_a   1.000
_cell.length_b   1.000
_cell.length_c   1.000
_cell.angle_alpha   90.00
_cell.angle_beta   90.00
_cell.angle_gamma   90.00
#
_symmetry.space_group_name_H-M   'P 1'
#
loop_
_entity.id
_entity.type
_entity.pdbx_description
1 polymer ?
#
loop_
_entity_poly.entity_id
_entity_poly.type
_entity_poly.pdbx_seq_one_letter_code
_entity_poly.pdbx_strand_id
1 'polypeptide(L)'
;MVSRKVPRRKARVEELTEELAIGAAMQLRCDSREIHDVVKAVVDYLVKEYPAQDLYIPAGFNFQQYPVQRIKADLASGRSVRWVCQRYRMSHKTLYRVLSEAGQKSES
;
A
#
# COMPACT_ATOMS: atom_id res chain seq x y z
N MET A 1 -38.11 9.48 -11.54
CA MET A 1 -36.83 9.28 -12.26
C MET A 1 -35.86 8.55 -11.35
N VAL A 2 -35.58 7.27 -11.62
CA VAL A 2 -34.65 6.45 -10.83
C VAL A 2 -33.22 6.97 -11.05
N SER A 3 -32.55 7.30 -9.95
CA SER A 3 -31.24 7.97 -9.95
C SER A 3 -30.15 7.09 -10.56
N ARG A 4 -29.85 7.34 -11.84
CA ARG A 4 -28.78 6.70 -12.65
C ARG A 4 -27.36 6.84 -12.06
N LYS A 5 -27.19 7.68 -11.01
CA LYS A 5 -25.89 7.97 -10.39
C LYS A 5 -25.40 6.85 -9.46
N VAL A 6 -26.30 6.17 -8.77
CA VAL A 6 -25.96 5.07 -7.83
C VAL A 6 -25.33 3.85 -8.53
N PRO A 7 -25.88 3.32 -9.64
CA PRO A 7 -25.28 2.15 -10.30
C PRO A 7 -23.90 2.44 -10.89
N ARG A 8 -23.68 3.64 -11.43
CA ARG A 8 -22.35 4.07 -11.91
C ARG A 8 -21.31 4.16 -10.79
N ARG A 9 -21.71 4.70 -9.63
CA ARG A 9 -20.82 4.82 -8.47
C ARG A 9 -20.44 3.43 -7.91
N LYS A 10 -21.40 2.50 -7.83
CA LYS A 10 -21.15 1.13 -7.39
C LYS A 10 -20.20 0.37 -8.33
N ALA A 11 -20.41 0.48 -9.64
CA ALA A 11 -19.52 -0.13 -10.63
C ALA A 11 -18.07 0.36 -10.51
N ARG A 12 -17.88 1.68 -10.33
CA ARG A 12 -16.55 2.29 -10.13
C ARG A 12 -15.87 1.84 -8.83
N VAL A 13 -16.63 1.59 -7.76
CA VAL A 13 -16.11 1.09 -6.48
C VAL A 13 -15.69 -0.38 -6.58
N GLU A 14 -16.44 -1.18 -7.33
CA GLU A 14 -16.10 -2.58 -7.58
C GLU A 14 -14.82 -2.70 -8.42
N GLU A 15 -14.71 -1.94 -9.51
CA GLU A 15 -13.50 -1.86 -10.34
C GLU A 15 -12.28 -1.47 -9.50
N LEU A 16 -12.44 -0.47 -8.62
CA LEU A 16 -11.38 -0.04 -7.71
C LEU A 16 -10.97 -1.12 -6.71
N THR A 17 -11.95 -1.88 -6.22
CA THR A 17 -11.72 -2.98 -5.27
C THR A 17 -10.92 -4.10 -5.94
N GLU A 18 -11.26 -4.44 -7.18
CA GLU A 18 -10.56 -5.45 -7.97
C GLU A 18 -9.11 -5.01 -8.25
N GLU A 19 -8.89 -3.78 -8.71
CA GLU A 19 -7.56 -3.23 -8.95
C GLU A 19 -6.67 -3.25 -7.69
N LEU A 20 -7.24 -2.87 -6.55
CA LEU A 20 -6.54 -2.90 -5.27
C LEU A 20 -6.26 -4.32 -4.78
N ALA A 21 -7.19 -5.26 -4.98
CA ALA A 21 -7.02 -6.65 -4.61
C ALA A 21 -5.86 -7.28 -5.41
N ILE A 22 -5.79 -7.02 -6.71
CA ILE A 22 -4.69 -7.45 -7.57
C ILE A 22 -3.36 -6.84 -7.08
N GLY A 23 -3.31 -5.53 -6.84
CA GLY A 23 -2.11 -4.86 -6.35
C GLY A 23 -1.63 -5.38 -4.99
N ALA A 24 -2.55 -5.60 -4.06
CA ALA A 24 -2.27 -6.17 -2.75
C ALA A 24 -1.75 -7.61 -2.85
N ALA A 25 -2.38 -8.42 -3.69
CA ALA A 25 -2.00 -9.82 -3.92
C ALA A 25 -0.60 -9.94 -4.51
N MET A 26 -0.26 -9.10 -5.49
CA MET A 26 1.10 -9.02 -6.04
C MET A 26 2.14 -8.72 -4.96
N GLN A 27 1.85 -7.79 -4.06
CA GLN A 27 2.77 -7.39 -2.98
C GLN A 27 2.93 -8.47 -1.90
N LEU A 28 1.82 -9.14 -1.57
CA LEU A 28 1.81 -10.21 -0.56
C LEU A 28 2.29 -11.55 -1.12
N ARG A 29 2.28 -11.73 -2.45
CA ARG A 29 2.51 -12.99 -3.18
C ARG A 29 1.48 -14.06 -2.82
N CYS A 30 0.22 -13.67 -2.81
CA CYS A 30 -0.93 -14.56 -2.60
C CYS A 30 -1.86 -14.49 -3.81
N ASP A 31 -2.91 -15.31 -3.80
CA ASP A 31 -3.98 -15.21 -4.79
C ASP A 31 -4.81 -13.93 -4.52
N SER A 32 -5.26 -13.24 -5.57
CA SER A 32 -6.09 -12.05 -5.42
C SER A 32 -7.44 -12.36 -4.80
N ARG A 33 -7.98 -13.56 -5.01
CA ARG A 33 -9.22 -14.03 -4.40
C ARG A 33 -9.09 -14.20 -2.89
N GLU A 34 -7.90 -14.56 -2.40
CA GLU A 34 -7.66 -14.74 -0.96
C GLU A 34 -7.67 -13.41 -0.19
N ILE A 35 -7.28 -12.31 -0.85
CA ILE A 35 -7.23 -10.98 -0.21
C ILE A 35 -8.40 -10.07 -0.59
N HIS A 36 -9.18 -10.45 -1.60
CA HIS A 36 -10.28 -9.65 -2.14
C HIS A 36 -11.26 -9.18 -1.07
N ASP A 37 -11.76 -10.09 -0.21
CA ASP A 37 -12.75 -9.74 0.82
C ASP A 37 -12.20 -8.77 1.87
N VAL A 38 -10.90 -8.85 2.16
CA VAL A 38 -10.22 -7.92 3.06
C VAL A 38 -10.14 -6.54 2.41
N VAL A 39 -9.72 -6.47 1.15
CA VAL A 39 -9.64 -5.20 0.40
C VAL A 39 -11.03 -4.57 0.26
N LYS A 40 -12.05 -5.37 -0.07
CA LYS A 40 -13.43 -4.93 -0.17
C LYS A 40 -13.93 -4.33 1.15
N ALA A 41 -13.68 -4.98 2.28
CA ALA A 41 -14.07 -4.46 3.60
C ALA A 41 -13.43 -3.09 3.90
N VAL A 42 -12.18 -2.89 3.51
CA VAL A 42 -11.48 -1.60 3.66
C VAL A 42 -12.07 -0.54 2.73
N VAL A 43 -12.31 -0.85 1.46
CA VAL A 43 -12.92 0.09 0.51
C VAL A 43 -14.32 0.49 0.98
N ASP A 44 -15.13 -0.47 1.43
CA ASP A 44 -16.47 -0.23 1.98
C ASP A 44 -16.43 0.68 3.21
N TYR A 45 -15.45 0.49 4.10
CA TYR A 45 -15.24 1.38 5.25
C TYR A 45 -14.89 2.80 4.82
N LEU A 46 -13.93 2.96 3.90
CA LEU A 46 -13.48 4.28 3.44
C LEU A 46 -14.60 5.05 2.73
N VAL A 47 -15.42 4.37 1.93
CA VAL A 47 -16.58 4.96 1.26
C VAL A 47 -17.65 5.42 2.27
N LYS A 48 -17.84 4.68 3.37
CA LYS A 48 -18.77 5.05 4.43
C LYS A 48 -18.29 6.22 5.26
N GLU A 49 -17.01 6.21 5.64
CA GLU A 49 -16.42 7.21 6.53
C GLU A 49 -16.15 8.54 5.81
N TYR A 50 -15.81 8.49 4.51
CA TYR A 50 -15.47 9.67 3.70
C TYR A 50 -16.35 9.79 2.44
N PRO A 51 -17.69 9.91 2.57
CA PRO A 51 -18.63 9.79 1.46
C PRO A 51 -18.56 10.94 0.44
N ALA A 52 -17.93 12.07 0.80
CA ALA A 52 -17.81 13.28 -0.01
C ALA A 52 -16.48 13.40 -0.77
N GLN A 53 -15.51 12.51 -0.49
CA GLN A 53 -14.25 12.46 -1.22
C GLN A 53 -14.37 11.35 -2.27
N ASP A 54 -14.25 11.72 -3.55
CA ASP A 54 -14.05 10.71 -4.59
C ASP A 54 -12.74 9.99 -4.25
N LEU A 55 -12.80 8.68 -4.00
CA LEU A 55 -11.63 7.87 -3.69
C LEU A 55 -10.71 7.88 -4.92
N TYR A 56 -9.76 8.81 -4.94
CA TYR A 56 -8.77 8.93 -5.99
C TYR A 56 -7.57 8.06 -5.61
N ILE A 57 -7.33 7.00 -6.40
CA ILE A 57 -6.15 6.15 -6.27
C ILE A 57 -5.26 6.46 -7.48
N PRO A 58 -4.16 7.22 -7.30
CA PRO A 58 -3.26 7.52 -8.41
C PRO A 58 -2.70 6.25 -9.05
N ALA A 59 -2.99 6.06 -10.32
CA ALA A 59 -2.31 5.10 -11.18
C ALA A 59 -0.83 5.49 -11.25
N GLY A 60 0.01 4.77 -10.50
CA GLY A 60 1.44 5.08 -10.38
C GLY A 60 1.95 5.12 -8.94
N PHE A 61 1.12 4.82 -7.94
CA PHE A 61 1.60 4.64 -6.58
C PHE A 61 2.47 3.38 -6.45
N ASN A 62 3.75 3.54 -6.77
CA ASN A 62 4.84 2.74 -6.25
C ASN A 62 4.97 3.01 -4.73
N PHE A 63 3.98 2.57 -3.96
CA PHE A 63 3.90 2.72 -2.50
C PHE A 63 4.76 1.69 -1.77
N GLN A 64 5.92 1.29 -2.31
CA GLN A 64 6.95 0.70 -1.44
C GLN A 64 7.67 1.83 -0.70
N GLN A 65 6.91 2.65 0.04
CA GLN A 65 7.44 3.57 1.02
C GLN A 65 7.91 2.71 2.18
N TYR A 66 9.19 2.32 2.12
CA TYR A 66 9.80 1.54 3.18
C TYR A 66 9.69 2.30 4.50
N PRO A 67 9.30 1.65 5.61
CA PRO A 67 9.14 2.31 6.91
C PRO A 67 10.52 2.60 7.52
N VAL A 68 11.19 3.64 7.01
CA VAL A 68 12.61 3.92 7.28
C VAL A 68 12.91 4.02 8.77
N GLN A 69 12.04 4.65 9.56
CA GLN A 69 12.26 4.80 10.99
C GLN A 69 12.27 3.45 11.72
N ARG A 70 11.40 2.51 11.31
CA ARG A 70 11.40 1.15 11.87
C ARG A 70 12.62 0.36 11.41
N ILE A 71 13.03 0.52 10.15
CA ILE A 71 14.26 -0.11 9.62
C ILE A 71 15.50 0.37 10.40
N LYS A 72 15.61 1.69 10.65
CA LYS A 72 16.69 2.27 11.46
C LYS A 72 16.67 1.73 12.90
N ALA A 73 15.48 1.63 13.52
CA ALA A 73 15.34 1.09 14.86
C ALA A 73 15.73 -0.40 14.96
N ASP A 74 15.33 -1.22 13.97
CA ASP A 74 15.71 -2.64 13.93
C ASP A 74 17.23 -2.81 13.79
N LEU A 75 17.88 -2.01 12.96
CA LEU A 75 19.34 -1.99 12.84
C LEU A 75 20.01 -1.55 14.15
N ALA A 76 19.51 -0.48 14.78
CA ALA A 76 20.02 0.02 16.06
C ALA A 76 19.85 -0.99 17.21
N SER A 77 18.82 -1.84 17.15
CA SER A 77 18.59 -2.93 18.11
C SER A 77 19.52 -4.15 17.92
N GLY A 78 20.45 -4.09 16.96
CA GLY A 78 21.41 -5.16 16.69
C GLY A 78 20.91 -6.25 15.73
N ARG A 79 19.78 -6.04 15.02
CA ARG A 79 19.35 -6.99 13.98
C ARG A 79 20.31 -6.94 12.79
N SER A 80 20.62 -8.12 12.24
CA SER A 80 21.50 -8.20 11.08
C SER A 80 20.84 -7.64 9.82
N VAL A 81 21.65 -7.09 8.92
CA VAL A 81 21.20 -6.60 7.61
C VAL A 81 20.43 -7.67 6.83
N ARG A 82 20.88 -8.93 6.91
CA ARG A 82 20.19 -10.06 6.27
C ARG A 82 18.77 -10.23 6.81
N TRP A 83 18.58 -10.14 8.13
CA TRP A 83 17.27 -10.21 8.74
C TRP A 83 16.37 -9.05 8.31
N VAL A 84 16.90 -7.83 8.27
CA VAL A 84 16.18 -6.62 7.85
C VAL A 84 15.74 -6.74 6.38
N CYS A 85 16.65 -7.11 5.47
CA CYS A 85 16.34 -7.32 4.07
C CYS A 85 15.23 -8.37 3.87
N GLN A 86 15.25 -9.46 4.64
CA GLN A 86 14.21 -10.49 4.60
C GLN A 86 12.87 -9.99 5.17
N ARG A 87 12.90 -9.33 6.34
CA ARG A 87 11.72 -8.80 7.05
C ARG A 87 10.93 -7.79 6.22
N TYR A 88 11.65 -6.92 5.51
CA TYR A 88 11.09 -5.85 4.70
C TYR A 88 11.11 -6.16 3.19
N ARG A 89 11.44 -7.42 2.82
CA ARG A 89 11.45 -7.95 1.45
C ARG A 89 12.16 -7.05 0.45
N MET A 90 13.40 -6.67 0.75
CA MET A 90 14.22 -5.80 -0.09
C MET A 90 15.62 -6.36 -0.31
N SER A 91 16.28 -5.94 -1.39
CA SER A 91 17.69 -6.26 -1.62
C SER A 91 18.60 -5.40 -0.74
N HIS A 92 19.85 -5.84 -0.54
CA HIS A 92 20.86 -5.04 0.16
C HIS A 92 21.07 -3.67 -0.54
N LYS A 93 21.10 -3.66 -1.88
CA LYS A 93 21.21 -2.43 -2.68
C LYS A 93 20.04 -1.48 -2.42
N THR A 94 18.83 -2.02 -2.34
CA THR A 94 17.62 -1.25 -2.04
C THR A 94 17.66 -0.68 -0.63
N LEU A 95 18.08 -1.47 0.37
CA LEU A 95 18.21 -1.02 1.76
C LEU A 95 19.13 0.20 1.87
N TYR A 96 20.34 0.13 1.31
CA TYR A 96 21.28 1.24 1.39
C TYR A 96 20.80 2.49 0.64
N ARG A 97 20.15 2.31 -0.52
CA ARG A 97 19.53 3.44 -1.24
C ARG A 97 18.47 4.14 -0.38
N VAL A 98 17.57 3.37 0.23
CA VAL A 98 16.50 3.87 1.08
C VAL A 98 17.04 4.62 2.31
N LEU A 99 18.08 4.08 2.95
CA LEU A 99 18.71 4.73 4.10
C LEU A 99 19.43 6.03 3.71
N SER A 100 20.06 6.06 2.53
CA SER A 100 20.74 7.24 1.99
C SER A 100 19.76 8.36 1.64
N GLU A 101 18.71 8.05 0.87
CA GLU A 101 17.65 9.01 0.49
C GLU A 101 16.95 9.62 1.71
N ALA A 102 16.81 8.86 2.79
CA ALA A 102 16.24 9.35 4.04
C ALA A 102 17.20 10.19 4.88
N GLY A 103 18.52 10.00 4.74
CA GLY A 103 19.52 10.86 5.38
C GLY A 103 19.51 12.26 4.78
N GLN A 104 19.45 12.37 3.46
CA GLN A 104 19.48 13.64 2.72
C GLN A 104 18.26 14.54 3.00
N LYS A 105 17.09 13.96 3.30
CA LYS A 105 15.88 14.73 3.63
C LYS A 105 15.86 15.34 5.03
N SER A 106 16.84 15.04 5.88
CA SER A 106 16.89 15.52 7.27
C SER A 106 17.73 16.80 7.44
N GLU A 107 18.38 17.26 6.37
CA GLU A 107 19.30 18.43 6.36
C GLU A 107 18.74 19.60 5.52
N SER A 108 17.44 19.63 5.21
CA SER A 108 16.78 20.71 4.46
C SER A 108 15.56 21.26 5.19
#